data_AF-A0A7C7E4A2-F1
#
_entry.id   AF-A0A7C7E4A2-F1
#
_cell.length_a   1.000
_cell.length_b   1.000
_cell.length_c   1.000
_cell.angle_alpha   90.00
_cell.angle_beta   90.00
_cell.angle_gamma   90.00
#
_symmetry.space_group_name_H-M   'P 1'
#
loop_
_entity.id
_entity.type
_entity.pdbx_description
1 polymer ?
#
loop_
_entity_poly.entity_id
_entity_poly.type
_entity_poly.pdbx_seq_one_letter_code
_entity_poly.pdbx_strand_id
1 'polypeptide(L)'
;MKNLPKAQLVRAILANCELGNIKSFFSIKPETNIENRLIKFSKNRLIEYIDNAGGQLLNIIRAEAENFPLKAAPTMYIFTIFNQISFTKIDVISRRLCISQREEALLLSQDRAIRAVYLRRELRQVRNAPRVYEIILGYERRIEITEVDPQSQEYGAVKHVYSLENALVWLPENNTQFGVIACGDFSAVLPILSYLDAKFQLKTSLPDLTEEMLIRISRGGNVRNATFGTVFSGKEDDIDVKTITIYDQDLKNRRLFQKMSKSQGREQRAGFYSQHPDILRAGIGITRRYGRIWTPAHLNREELLRLALGIIVNLNTELERVSKENLVAYTGFYSNSKVSIGNTTLSGISRNTFDILIRHIISAARTEQHRLNIPSQDIISLLEFKNKLKLEFVLTYECQQCGTKSVKCAQCNVDAEIKYEGNQFIVYCPSCNGTIDLSSYECDCRTQAPILDPVSHLFGYP
;
A
#
# COMPACT_ATOMS: atom_id res chain seq x y z
N MET A 1 -20.68 -1.71 -22.77
CA MET A 1 -21.39 -3.01 -22.80
C MET A 1 -20.52 -4.20 -22.39
N LYS A 2 -19.33 -4.38 -22.99
CA LYS A 2 -18.43 -5.50 -22.64
C LYS A 2 -18.01 -5.57 -21.16
N ASN A 3 -18.08 -4.46 -20.42
CA ASN A 3 -17.75 -4.41 -18.99
C ASN A 3 -18.95 -4.70 -18.07
N LEU A 4 -20.19 -4.73 -18.58
CA LEU A 4 -21.36 -4.97 -17.74
C LEU A 4 -21.43 -6.43 -17.29
N PRO A 5 -21.72 -6.73 -16.01
CA PRO A 5 -21.99 -8.10 -15.60
C PRO A 5 -23.14 -8.71 -16.41
N LYS A 6 -23.02 -9.99 -16.74
CA LYS A 6 -24.03 -10.70 -17.55
C LYS A 6 -25.44 -10.61 -16.94
N ALA A 7 -25.53 -10.71 -15.61
CA ALA A 7 -26.79 -10.58 -14.89
C ALA A 7 -27.48 -9.22 -15.11
N GLN A 8 -26.71 -8.13 -15.27
CA GLN A 8 -27.28 -6.82 -15.56
C GLN A 8 -27.82 -6.73 -16.98
N LEU A 9 -27.12 -7.31 -17.95
CA LEU A 9 -27.63 -7.41 -19.32
C LEU A 9 -28.97 -8.17 -19.36
N VAL A 10 -29.05 -9.30 -18.65
CA VAL A 10 -30.29 -10.09 -18.56
C VAL A 10 -31.43 -9.29 -17.93
N ARG A 11 -31.17 -8.60 -16.80
CA ARG A 11 -32.18 -7.76 -16.14
C ARG A 11 -32.68 -6.64 -17.04
N ALA A 12 -31.78 -5.94 -17.71
CA ALA A 12 -32.14 -4.85 -18.61
C ALA A 12 -32.96 -5.35 -19.80
N ILE A 13 -32.60 -6.50 -20.39
CA ILE A 13 -33.40 -7.15 -21.45
C ILE A 13 -34.81 -7.46 -20.93
N LEU A 14 -34.93 -8.11 -19.78
CA LEU A 14 -36.23 -8.50 -19.21
C LEU A 14 -37.11 -7.30 -18.83
N ALA A 15 -36.50 -6.21 -18.39
CA ALA A 15 -37.22 -5.02 -17.95
C ALA A 15 -37.69 -4.11 -19.11
N ASN A 16 -37.07 -4.22 -20.30
CA ASN A 16 -37.28 -3.26 -21.39
C ASN A 16 -37.68 -3.91 -22.72
N CYS A 17 -37.83 -5.24 -22.79
CA CYS A 17 -38.26 -5.93 -24.00
C CYS A 17 -39.47 -6.83 -23.76
N GLU A 18 -40.33 -6.92 -24.77
CA GLU A 18 -41.45 -7.84 -24.76
C GLU A 18 -40.99 -9.29 -24.76
N LEU A 19 -41.61 -10.11 -23.91
CA LEU A 19 -41.23 -11.52 -23.73
C LEU A 19 -41.30 -12.33 -25.03
N GLY A 20 -42.26 -12.02 -25.92
CA GLY A 20 -42.38 -12.68 -27.23
C GLY A 20 -41.15 -12.47 -28.11
N ASN A 21 -40.65 -11.24 -28.18
CA ASN A 21 -39.47 -10.88 -28.97
C ASN A 21 -38.20 -11.53 -28.43
N ILE A 22 -38.07 -11.59 -27.10
CA ILE A 22 -36.96 -12.30 -26.44
C ILE A 22 -37.01 -13.79 -26.78
N LYS A 23 -38.17 -14.44 -26.59
CA LYS A 23 -38.32 -15.89 -26.84
C LYS A 23 -38.06 -16.24 -28.30
N SER A 24 -38.53 -15.41 -29.23
CA SER A 24 -38.30 -15.59 -30.67
C SER A 24 -36.81 -15.53 -31.00
N PHE A 25 -36.11 -14.46 -30.59
CA PHE A 25 -34.69 -14.27 -30.92
C PHE A 25 -33.79 -15.37 -30.35
N PHE A 26 -34.03 -15.76 -29.10
CA PHE A 26 -33.23 -16.78 -28.42
C PHE A 26 -33.75 -18.22 -28.63
N SER A 27 -34.82 -18.39 -29.42
CA SER A 27 -35.49 -19.68 -29.63
C SER A 27 -35.83 -20.40 -28.33
N ILE A 28 -36.40 -19.68 -27.36
CA ILE A 28 -36.76 -20.18 -26.03
C ILE A 28 -38.21 -20.70 -26.06
N LYS A 29 -38.43 -21.94 -25.60
CA LYS A 29 -39.77 -22.54 -25.52
C LYS A 29 -40.70 -21.75 -24.58
N PRO A 30 -42.03 -21.69 -24.86
CA PRO A 30 -42.98 -20.91 -24.07
C PRO A 30 -42.96 -21.21 -22.56
N GLU A 31 -42.86 -22.48 -22.16
CA GLU A 31 -42.90 -22.94 -20.77
C GLU A 31 -41.62 -22.65 -19.96
N THR A 32 -40.56 -22.14 -20.59
CA THR A 32 -39.24 -22.05 -19.95
C THR A 32 -39.09 -20.75 -19.15
N ASN A 33 -38.55 -20.84 -17.93
CA ASN A 33 -38.14 -19.67 -17.16
C ASN A 33 -37.08 -18.87 -17.94
N ILE A 34 -37.46 -17.68 -18.38
CA ILE A 34 -36.68 -16.86 -19.32
C ILE A 34 -35.41 -16.34 -18.67
N GLU A 35 -35.46 -15.89 -17.42
CA GLU A 35 -34.29 -15.35 -16.71
C GLU A 35 -33.17 -16.40 -16.59
N ASN A 36 -33.51 -17.59 -16.10
CA ASN A 36 -32.57 -18.71 -15.98
C ASN A 36 -32.01 -19.13 -17.35
N ARG A 37 -32.82 -19.02 -18.42
CA ARG A 37 -32.39 -19.38 -19.76
C ARG A 37 -31.47 -18.33 -20.39
N LEU A 38 -31.78 -17.05 -20.23
CA LEU A 38 -30.94 -15.94 -20.69
C LEU A 38 -29.56 -15.95 -20.03
N ILE A 39 -29.50 -16.28 -18.74
CA ILE A 39 -28.22 -16.46 -18.00
C ILE A 39 -27.35 -17.57 -18.60
N LYS A 40 -27.89 -18.52 -19.39
CA LYS A 40 -27.09 -19.58 -20.02
C LYS A 40 -26.49 -19.19 -21.37
N PHE A 41 -27.03 -18.19 -22.08
CA PHE A 41 -26.48 -17.76 -23.38
C PHE A 41 -25.14 -17.03 -23.26
N SER A 42 -24.30 -17.03 -24.29
CA SER A 42 -23.04 -16.27 -24.24
C SER A 42 -23.31 -14.77 -24.11
N LYS A 43 -22.39 -14.03 -23.48
CA LYS A 43 -22.52 -12.58 -23.32
C LYS A 43 -22.61 -11.88 -24.69
N ASN A 44 -21.87 -12.35 -25.68
CA ASN A 44 -21.91 -11.81 -27.04
C ASN A 44 -23.30 -11.92 -27.65
N ARG A 45 -24.01 -13.04 -27.44
CA ARG A 45 -25.36 -13.23 -27.97
C ARG A 45 -26.41 -12.37 -27.27
N LEU A 46 -26.21 -12.06 -25.98
CA LEU A 46 -27.02 -11.06 -25.27
C LEU A 46 -26.78 -9.65 -25.81
N ILE A 47 -25.52 -9.31 -26.12
CA ILE A 47 -25.16 -8.01 -26.73
C ILE A 47 -25.74 -7.89 -28.13
N GLU A 48 -25.65 -8.95 -28.94
CA GLU A 48 -26.25 -9.01 -30.28
C GLU A 48 -27.76 -8.75 -30.24
N TYR A 49 -28.48 -9.34 -29.29
CA TYR A 49 -29.90 -9.04 -29.09
C TYR A 49 -30.15 -7.56 -28.75
N ILE A 50 -29.35 -6.99 -27.85
CA ILE A 50 -29.44 -5.57 -27.46
C ILE A 50 -29.19 -4.65 -28.66
N ASP A 51 -28.19 -4.96 -29.47
CA ASP A 51 -27.85 -4.21 -30.67
C ASP A 51 -28.98 -4.30 -31.72
N ASN A 52 -29.58 -5.48 -31.89
CA ASN A 52 -30.72 -5.71 -32.79
C ASN A 52 -32.02 -5.04 -32.32
N ALA A 53 -32.27 -5.02 -31.00
CA ALA A 53 -33.42 -4.33 -30.41
C ALA A 53 -33.27 -2.80 -30.52
N GLY A 54 -32.03 -2.29 -30.45
CA GLY A 54 -31.70 -0.89 -30.70
C GLY A 54 -32.37 0.11 -29.73
N GLY A 55 -32.43 1.37 -30.15
CA GLY A 55 -33.22 2.42 -29.50
C GLY A 55 -32.91 2.65 -28.02
N GLN A 56 -33.97 2.68 -27.20
CA GLN A 56 -33.91 3.01 -25.77
C GLN A 56 -33.11 1.98 -24.95
N LEU A 57 -33.24 0.68 -25.26
CA LEU A 57 -32.50 -0.38 -24.54
C LEU A 57 -30.99 -0.18 -24.70
N LEU A 58 -30.53 0.08 -25.93
CA LEU A 58 -29.11 0.31 -26.20
C LEU A 58 -28.58 1.52 -25.43
N ASN A 59 -29.36 2.60 -25.33
CA ASN A 59 -28.99 3.80 -24.58
C ASN A 59 -28.92 3.54 -23.07
N ILE A 60 -29.91 2.82 -22.51
CA ILE A 60 -29.92 2.41 -21.09
C ILE A 60 -28.68 1.57 -20.78
N ILE A 61 -28.39 0.56 -21.60
CA ILE A 61 -27.23 -0.33 -21.43
C ILE A 61 -25.91 0.44 -21.55
N ARG A 62 -25.81 1.42 -22.46
CA ARG A 62 -24.61 2.26 -22.59
C ARG A 62 -24.41 3.13 -21.34
N ALA A 63 -25.47 3.75 -20.82
CA ALA A 63 -25.42 4.52 -19.60
C ALA A 63 -25.05 3.64 -18.39
N GLU A 64 -25.64 2.46 -18.27
CA GLU A 64 -25.34 1.53 -17.18
C GLU A 64 -23.88 1.02 -17.25
N ALA A 65 -23.35 0.80 -18.47
CA ALA A 65 -21.96 0.39 -18.64
C ALA A 65 -20.96 1.42 -18.11
N GLU A 66 -21.30 2.72 -18.06
CA GLU A 66 -20.45 3.74 -17.46
C GLU A 66 -20.27 3.57 -15.95
N ASN A 67 -21.18 2.84 -15.29
CA ASN A 67 -21.11 2.48 -13.88
C ASN A 67 -20.21 1.27 -13.61
N PHE A 68 -19.74 0.58 -14.66
CA PHE A 68 -18.78 -0.53 -14.57
C PHE A 68 -17.50 -0.18 -15.33
N PRO A 69 -16.67 0.74 -14.78
CA PRO A 69 -15.51 1.29 -15.49
C PRO A 69 -14.35 0.29 -15.66
N LEU A 70 -14.35 -0.80 -14.90
CA LEU A 70 -13.32 -1.84 -14.91
C LEU A 70 -13.84 -3.09 -15.63
N LYS A 71 -13.00 -3.76 -16.42
CA LYS A 71 -13.41 -4.93 -17.22
C LYS A 71 -13.60 -6.21 -16.40
N ALA A 72 -12.95 -6.30 -15.24
CA ALA A 72 -12.92 -7.46 -14.37
C ALA A 72 -13.30 -7.09 -12.94
N ALA A 73 -13.41 -8.12 -12.09
CA ALA A 73 -13.59 -7.94 -10.67
C ALA A 73 -12.45 -7.05 -10.10
N PRO A 74 -12.79 -5.94 -9.42
CA PRO A 74 -11.82 -4.94 -9.03
C PRO A 74 -10.98 -5.39 -7.83
N THR A 75 -9.71 -5.02 -7.85
CA THR A 75 -8.88 -4.95 -6.65
C THR A 75 -8.62 -3.48 -6.33
N MET A 76 -8.83 -3.11 -5.08
CA MET A 76 -8.52 -1.81 -4.53
C MET A 76 -7.21 -1.87 -3.75
N TYR A 77 -6.44 -0.79 -3.88
CA TYR A 77 -5.19 -0.57 -3.15
C TYR A 77 -5.30 0.77 -2.47
N ILE A 78 -5.19 0.76 -1.15
CA ILE A 78 -5.05 1.99 -0.38
C ILE A 78 -3.62 2.49 -0.57
N PHE A 79 -3.43 3.79 -0.76
CA PHE A 79 -2.11 4.40 -0.76
C PHE A 79 -2.10 5.62 0.14
N THR A 80 -0.94 5.92 0.72
CA THR A 80 -0.70 7.11 1.53
C THR A 80 -0.19 8.24 0.65
N ILE A 81 -0.49 9.48 1.04
CA ILE A 81 -0.06 10.71 0.38
C ILE A 81 0.71 11.53 1.41
N PHE A 82 1.95 11.89 1.08
CA PHE A 82 2.88 12.51 2.04
C PHE A 82 2.94 14.03 1.94
N ASN A 83 2.42 14.61 0.87
CA ASN A 83 2.40 16.04 0.64
C ASN A 83 0.98 16.59 0.62
N GLN A 84 0.85 17.89 0.90
CA GLN A 84 -0.44 18.58 0.81
C GLN A 84 -0.98 18.56 -0.63
N ILE A 85 -2.26 18.23 -0.75
CA ILE A 85 -2.96 18.18 -2.03
C ILE A 85 -3.57 19.54 -2.33
N SER A 86 -3.33 20.05 -3.53
CA SER A 86 -4.07 21.20 -4.08
C SER A 86 -4.95 20.72 -5.22
N PHE A 87 -6.24 20.53 -4.94
CA PHE A 87 -7.20 20.05 -5.94
C PHE A 87 -7.34 21.01 -7.13
N THR A 88 -7.20 22.32 -6.92
CA THR A 88 -7.13 23.31 -8.00
C THR A 88 -5.94 23.08 -8.93
N LYS A 89 -4.74 22.79 -8.40
CA LYS A 89 -3.57 22.46 -9.23
C LYS A 89 -3.78 21.15 -9.98
N ILE A 90 -4.32 20.13 -9.31
CA ILE A 90 -4.61 18.83 -9.94
C ILE A 90 -5.63 19.01 -11.07
N ASP A 91 -6.68 19.80 -10.88
CA ASP A 91 -7.69 20.09 -11.89
C ASP A 91 -7.07 20.71 -13.15
N VAL A 92 -6.26 21.77 -12.99
CA VAL A 92 -5.53 22.42 -14.09
C VAL A 92 -4.62 21.44 -14.84
N ILE A 93 -3.83 20.66 -14.11
CA ILE A 93 -2.96 19.63 -14.70
C ILE A 93 -3.80 18.58 -15.45
N SER A 94 -4.93 18.17 -14.88
CA SER A 94 -5.78 17.13 -15.45
C SER A 94 -6.40 17.56 -16.78
N ARG A 95 -6.85 18.81 -16.92
CA ARG A 95 -7.40 19.35 -18.18
C ARG A 95 -6.36 19.28 -19.29
N ARG A 96 -5.13 19.74 -19.01
CA ARG A 96 -4.02 19.66 -19.97
C ARG A 96 -3.72 18.22 -20.38
N LEU A 97 -3.55 17.31 -19.41
CA LEU A 97 -3.19 15.92 -19.68
C LEU A 97 -4.31 15.15 -20.40
N CYS A 98 -5.57 15.49 -20.16
CA CYS A 98 -6.71 14.82 -20.79
C CYS A 98 -6.81 15.15 -22.28
N ILE A 99 -6.38 16.33 -22.70
CA ILE A 99 -6.33 16.72 -24.12
C ILE A 99 -5.27 15.88 -24.84
N SER A 100 -4.06 15.79 -24.29
CA SER A 100 -2.93 15.08 -24.90
C SER A 100 -2.99 13.56 -24.77
N GLN A 101 -3.76 13.04 -23.80
CA GLN A 101 -3.95 11.61 -23.53
C GLN A 101 -2.63 10.81 -23.57
N ARG A 102 -2.46 9.99 -24.61
CA ARG A 102 -1.36 9.04 -24.76
C ARG A 102 -0.01 9.73 -25.01
N GLU A 103 -0.02 10.93 -25.58
CA GLU A 103 1.19 11.72 -25.85
C GLU A 103 1.89 12.15 -24.56
N GLU A 104 1.11 12.39 -23.51
CA GLU A 104 1.59 12.75 -22.17
C GLU A 104 1.70 11.55 -21.22
N ALA A 105 1.70 10.34 -21.76
CA ALA A 105 1.82 9.13 -20.96
C ALA A 105 3.17 9.03 -20.24
N LEU A 106 3.17 8.39 -19.07
CA LEU A 106 4.39 7.83 -18.51
C LEU A 106 4.70 6.53 -19.26
N LEU A 107 5.77 6.55 -20.07
CA LEU A 107 6.29 5.38 -20.77
C LEU A 107 7.23 4.59 -19.85
N LEU A 108 7.00 3.29 -19.77
CA LEU A 108 7.83 2.35 -19.03
C LEU A 108 8.62 1.47 -20.01
N SER A 109 9.67 0.83 -19.50
CA SER A 109 10.50 -0.07 -20.29
C SER A 109 9.68 -1.23 -20.86
N GLN A 110 10.04 -1.71 -22.06
CA GLN A 110 9.25 -2.68 -22.82
C GLN A 110 9.14 -4.07 -22.14
N ASP A 111 10.08 -4.38 -21.26
CA ASP A 111 10.12 -5.59 -20.44
C ASP A 111 9.10 -5.59 -19.29
N ARG A 112 8.51 -4.43 -18.95
CA ARG A 112 7.53 -4.32 -17.88
C ARG A 112 6.16 -4.85 -18.31
N ALA A 113 5.42 -5.39 -17.34
CA ALA A 113 4.05 -5.82 -17.52
C ALA A 113 3.12 -4.68 -17.97
N ILE A 114 3.42 -3.44 -17.55
CA ILE A 114 2.73 -2.24 -17.98
C ILE A 114 3.68 -1.39 -18.80
N ARG A 115 3.27 -1.07 -20.03
CA ARG A 115 4.06 -0.27 -20.97
C ARG A 115 3.83 1.23 -20.80
N ALA A 116 2.61 1.62 -20.45
CA ALA A 116 2.26 3.02 -20.32
C ALA A 116 1.07 3.25 -19.39
N VAL A 117 1.05 4.44 -18.78
CA VAL A 117 -0.06 4.97 -17.99
C VAL A 117 -0.35 6.40 -18.43
N TYR A 118 -1.61 6.75 -18.60
CA TYR A 118 -2.02 8.09 -19.05
C TYR A 118 -3.44 8.44 -18.58
N LEU A 119 -3.76 9.73 -18.60
CA LEU A 119 -5.07 10.24 -18.21
C LEU A 119 -6.11 10.00 -19.32
N ARG A 120 -7.27 9.44 -18.96
CA ARG A 120 -8.38 9.17 -19.90
C ARG A 120 -9.51 10.17 -19.81
N ARG A 121 -9.72 10.78 -18.65
CA ARG A 121 -10.72 11.81 -18.39
C ARG A 121 -10.16 12.82 -17.40
N GLU A 122 -10.59 14.07 -17.54
CA GLU A 122 -10.27 15.15 -16.59
C GLU A 122 -10.69 14.78 -15.17
N LEU A 123 -10.07 15.44 -14.19
CA LEU A 123 -10.46 15.35 -12.80
C LEU A 123 -11.95 15.70 -12.69
N ARG A 124 -12.69 14.89 -11.92
CA ARG A 124 -14.09 15.18 -11.65
C ARG A 124 -14.44 14.90 -10.21
N GLN A 125 -15.36 15.69 -9.66
CA GLN A 125 -16.02 15.33 -8.41
C GLN A 125 -17.03 14.20 -8.66
N VAL A 126 -17.08 13.23 -7.76
CA VAL A 126 -18.07 12.15 -7.85
C VAL A 126 -19.44 12.69 -7.45
N ARG A 127 -20.44 12.56 -8.33
CA ARG A 127 -21.79 13.12 -8.10
C ARG A 127 -22.40 12.72 -6.76
N ASN A 128 -22.33 11.43 -6.40
CA ASN A 128 -22.93 10.89 -5.18
C ASN A 128 -21.99 11.00 -3.96
N ALA A 129 -20.80 11.58 -4.13
CA ALA A 129 -19.81 11.82 -3.08
C ALA A 129 -18.97 13.05 -3.45
N PRO A 130 -19.54 14.27 -3.37
CA PRO A 130 -18.95 15.47 -3.97
C PRO A 130 -17.59 15.85 -3.37
N ARG A 131 -17.28 15.38 -2.16
CA ARG A 131 -15.98 15.53 -1.49
C ARG A 131 -14.94 14.48 -1.92
N VAL A 132 -15.19 13.77 -3.00
CA VAL A 132 -14.25 12.81 -3.59
C VAL A 132 -13.96 13.21 -5.01
N TYR A 133 -12.68 13.40 -5.31
CA TYR A 133 -12.20 13.62 -6.65
C TYR A 133 -11.78 12.29 -7.27
N GLU A 134 -12.19 12.07 -8.52
CA GLU A 134 -11.89 10.88 -9.30
C GLU A 134 -10.99 11.25 -10.49
N ILE A 135 -9.91 10.49 -10.63
CA ILE A 135 -9.03 10.48 -11.80
C ILE A 135 -9.22 9.12 -12.48
N ILE A 136 -9.51 9.13 -13.79
CA ILE A 136 -9.62 7.90 -14.58
C ILE A 136 -8.36 7.77 -15.43
N LEU A 137 -7.59 6.73 -15.14
CA LEU A 137 -6.36 6.42 -15.86
C LEU A 137 -6.59 5.26 -16.83
N GLY A 138 -5.89 5.30 -17.96
CA GLY A 138 -5.75 4.20 -18.89
C GLY A 138 -4.34 3.65 -18.78
N TYR A 139 -4.18 2.32 -18.89
CA TYR A 139 -2.88 1.69 -18.94
C TYR A 139 -2.82 0.54 -19.94
N GLU A 140 -1.64 0.35 -20.53
CA GLU A 140 -1.36 -0.68 -21.52
C GLU A 140 -0.68 -1.87 -20.85
N ARG A 141 -1.44 -2.95 -20.67
CA ARG A 141 -0.93 -4.20 -20.09
C ARG A 141 -0.43 -5.12 -21.20
N ARG A 142 0.82 -5.57 -21.07
CA ARG A 142 1.40 -6.62 -21.92
C ARG A 142 0.75 -7.96 -21.61
N ILE A 143 0.36 -8.68 -22.65
CA ILE A 143 -0.15 -10.04 -22.62
C ILE A 143 0.74 -10.86 -23.55
N GLU A 144 1.24 -11.96 -23.02
CA GLU A 144 2.00 -12.94 -23.78
C GLU A 144 1.01 -13.94 -24.35
N ILE A 145 1.06 -14.12 -25.66
CA ILE A 145 0.29 -15.15 -26.36
C ILE A 145 1.28 -16.02 -27.12
N THR A 146 0.98 -17.30 -27.20
CA THR A 146 1.74 -18.23 -28.03
C THR A 146 0.99 -18.43 -29.33
N GLU A 147 1.69 -18.33 -30.45
CA GLU A 147 1.13 -18.73 -31.74
C GLU A 147 0.88 -20.24 -31.73
N VAL A 148 -0.38 -20.62 -31.85
CA VAL A 148 -0.81 -22.02 -31.79
C VAL A 148 -1.38 -22.52 -33.10
N ASP A 149 -1.46 -21.67 -34.14
CA ASP A 149 -1.84 -22.10 -35.47
C ASP A 149 -0.73 -22.96 -36.09
N PRO A 150 -0.96 -24.27 -36.31
CA PRO A 150 0.05 -25.16 -36.89
C PRO A 150 0.44 -24.78 -38.32
N GLN A 151 -0.34 -23.94 -39.00
CA GLN A 151 -0.07 -23.45 -40.35
C GLN A 151 0.72 -22.13 -40.37
N SER A 152 0.88 -21.48 -39.21
CA SER A 152 1.66 -20.26 -39.10
C SER A 152 3.15 -20.54 -39.20
N GLN A 153 3.87 -19.69 -39.95
CA GLN A 153 5.34 -19.72 -40.02
C GLN A 153 6.00 -19.44 -38.66
N GLU A 154 5.25 -18.89 -37.72
CA GLU A 154 5.70 -18.54 -36.37
C GLU A 154 5.12 -19.50 -35.32
N TYR A 155 4.70 -20.71 -35.68
CA TYR A 155 4.16 -21.70 -34.73
C TYR A 155 5.08 -21.89 -33.51
N GLY A 156 4.52 -21.76 -32.32
CA GLY A 156 5.25 -21.84 -31.05
C GLY A 156 5.97 -20.55 -30.63
N ALA A 157 5.99 -19.51 -31.47
CA ALA A 157 6.59 -18.22 -31.11
C ALA A 157 5.73 -17.48 -30.07
N VAL A 158 6.39 -16.81 -29.13
CA VAL A 158 5.74 -15.92 -28.17
C VAL A 158 5.55 -14.55 -28.80
N LYS A 159 4.30 -14.11 -28.91
CA LYS A 159 3.92 -12.76 -29.35
C LYS A 159 3.47 -11.94 -28.16
N HIS A 160 3.68 -10.63 -28.24
CA HIS A 160 3.23 -9.69 -27.23
C HIS A 160 2.13 -8.81 -27.80
N VAL A 161 0.96 -8.87 -27.18
CA VAL A 161 -0.17 -7.98 -27.47
C VAL A 161 -0.45 -7.13 -26.24
N TYR A 162 -1.09 -5.97 -26.44
CA TYR A 162 -1.38 -5.04 -25.35
C TYR A 162 -2.89 -4.93 -25.15
N SER A 163 -3.35 -5.18 -23.93
CA SER A 163 -4.72 -4.84 -23.52
C SER A 163 -4.76 -3.46 -22.91
N LEU A 164 -5.68 -2.62 -23.41
CA LEU A 164 -5.96 -1.32 -22.82
C LEU A 164 -6.92 -1.49 -21.64
N GLU A 165 -6.47 -1.18 -20.43
CA GLU A 165 -7.25 -1.29 -19.20
C GLU A 165 -7.46 0.08 -18.55
N ASN A 166 -8.45 0.16 -17.66
CA ASN A 166 -8.70 1.36 -16.86
C ASN A 166 -8.31 1.14 -15.40
N ALA A 167 -7.95 2.23 -14.74
CA ALA A 167 -7.91 2.34 -13.29
C ALA A 167 -8.70 3.56 -12.83
N LEU A 168 -9.32 3.46 -11.66
CA LEU A 168 -9.90 4.61 -10.96
C LEU A 168 -8.96 4.99 -9.84
N VAL A 169 -8.72 6.29 -9.67
CA VAL A 169 -8.02 6.83 -8.51
C VAL A 169 -8.97 7.78 -7.80
N TRP A 170 -9.25 7.51 -6.54
CA TRP A 170 -10.08 8.36 -5.70
C TRP A 170 -9.25 9.08 -4.65
N LEU A 171 -9.49 10.38 -4.55
CA LEU A 171 -8.84 11.30 -3.61
C LEU A 171 -9.94 11.96 -2.74
N PRO A 172 -10.13 11.51 -1.50
CA PRO A 172 -11.08 12.12 -0.58
C PRO A 172 -10.56 13.46 -0.04
N GLU A 173 -11.34 14.52 -0.17
CA GLU A 173 -10.99 15.85 0.31
C GLU A 173 -10.91 15.93 1.84
N ASN A 174 -11.79 15.21 2.54
CA ASN A 174 -11.79 15.15 4.00
C ASN A 174 -10.66 14.29 4.59
N ASN A 175 -9.97 13.49 3.76
CA ASN A 175 -8.90 12.62 4.22
C ASN A 175 -7.77 12.57 3.18
N THR A 176 -7.07 13.70 3.09
CA THR A 176 -6.02 13.92 2.09
C THR A 176 -4.76 13.08 2.31
N GLN A 177 -4.66 12.37 3.44
CA GLN A 177 -3.55 11.45 3.72
C GLN A 177 -3.67 10.12 2.98
N PHE A 178 -4.88 9.77 2.52
CA PHE A 178 -5.13 8.52 1.82
C PHE A 178 -5.72 8.74 0.42
N GLY A 179 -5.43 7.82 -0.47
CA GLY A 179 -6.16 7.64 -1.71
C GLY A 179 -6.42 6.17 -1.99
N VAL A 180 -7.25 5.89 -2.99
CA VAL A 180 -7.54 4.52 -3.42
C VAL A 180 -7.31 4.37 -4.91
N ILE A 181 -6.62 3.31 -5.31
CA ILE A 181 -6.55 2.85 -6.70
C ILE A 181 -7.44 1.63 -6.83
N ALA A 182 -8.44 1.67 -7.71
CA ALA A 182 -9.19 0.50 -8.13
C ALA A 182 -8.76 0.10 -9.55
N CYS A 183 -8.17 -1.09 -9.68
CA CYS A 183 -7.69 -1.63 -10.96
C CYS A 183 -7.83 -3.16 -11.02
N GLY A 184 -7.62 -3.73 -12.21
CA GLY A 184 -7.73 -5.17 -12.43
C GLY A 184 -6.48 -5.98 -12.07
N ASP A 185 -5.33 -5.35 -11.86
CA ASP A 185 -4.06 -6.06 -11.65
C ASP A 185 -3.10 -5.31 -10.72
N PHE A 186 -2.39 -6.06 -9.88
CA PHE A 186 -1.35 -5.53 -8.99
C PHE A 186 -0.16 -4.90 -9.74
N SER A 187 0.20 -5.45 -10.90
CA SER A 187 1.30 -4.94 -11.75
C SER A 187 1.09 -3.51 -12.21
N ALA A 188 -0.15 -3.01 -12.22
CA ALA A 188 -0.48 -1.63 -12.58
C ALA A 188 -0.29 -0.62 -11.45
N VAL A 189 -0.24 -1.07 -10.19
CA VAL A 189 -0.29 -0.17 -9.03
C VAL A 189 0.93 0.72 -8.96
N LEU A 190 2.15 0.16 -9.00
CA LEU A 190 3.39 0.95 -8.96
C LEU A 190 3.51 1.90 -10.17
N PRO A 191 3.27 1.47 -11.42
CA PRO A 191 3.15 2.37 -12.57
C PRO A 191 2.19 3.54 -12.37
N ILE A 192 1.02 3.28 -11.77
CA ILE A 192 0.02 4.32 -11.49
C ILE A 192 0.56 5.30 -10.44
N LEU A 193 1.14 4.81 -9.33
CA LEU A 193 1.72 5.68 -8.31
C LEU A 193 2.87 6.53 -8.89
N SER A 194 3.73 5.95 -9.73
CA SER A 194 4.79 6.69 -10.45
C SER A 194 4.22 7.74 -11.40
N TYR A 195 3.09 7.46 -12.06
CA TYR A 195 2.39 8.45 -12.90
C TYR A 195 1.82 9.60 -12.05
N LEU A 196 1.22 9.29 -10.90
CA LEU A 196 0.70 10.30 -9.97
C LEU A 196 1.81 11.21 -9.43
N ASP A 197 2.98 10.65 -9.10
CA ASP A 197 4.15 11.44 -8.68
C ASP A 197 4.69 12.29 -9.85
N ALA A 198 4.98 11.67 -11.00
CA ALA A 198 5.60 12.37 -12.13
C ALA A 198 4.72 13.47 -12.74
N LYS A 199 3.40 13.26 -12.81
CA LYS A 199 2.48 14.19 -13.50
C LYS A 199 1.69 15.09 -12.57
N PHE A 200 1.32 14.60 -11.38
CA PHE A 200 0.55 15.36 -10.39
C PHE A 200 1.36 15.75 -9.15
N GLN A 201 2.64 15.36 -9.05
CA GLN A 201 3.51 15.62 -7.90
C GLN A 201 2.94 15.09 -6.58
N LEU A 202 2.22 13.96 -6.66
CA LEU A 202 1.70 13.26 -5.48
C LEU A 202 2.74 12.26 -4.99
N LYS A 203 3.38 12.58 -3.87
CA LYS A 203 4.32 11.67 -3.20
C LYS A 203 3.51 10.60 -2.48
N THR A 204 3.61 9.37 -2.96
CA THR A 204 2.73 8.28 -2.53
C THR A 204 3.48 7.00 -2.16
N SER A 205 2.85 6.16 -1.34
CA SER A 205 3.32 4.79 -1.11
C SER A 205 2.18 3.85 -0.72
N LEU A 206 2.39 2.54 -0.86
CA LEU A 206 1.43 1.54 -0.40
C LEU A 206 1.69 1.21 1.07
N PRO A 207 0.70 1.26 1.96
CA PRO A 207 0.92 0.92 3.35
C PRO A 207 1.00 -0.60 3.55
N ASP A 208 1.62 -1.02 4.65
CA ASP A 208 1.51 -2.39 5.16
C ASP A 208 0.63 -2.39 6.41
N LEU A 209 -0.58 -2.92 6.30
CA LEU A 209 -1.54 -2.88 7.40
C LEU A 209 -1.07 -3.74 8.59
N THR A 210 -1.44 -3.36 9.81
CA THR A 210 -1.29 -4.23 10.98
C THR A 210 -2.35 -5.33 10.99
N GLU A 211 -2.21 -6.34 11.84
CA GLU A 211 -3.24 -7.36 12.01
C GLU A 211 -4.54 -6.75 12.56
N GLU A 212 -4.45 -5.81 13.51
CA GLU A 212 -5.61 -5.10 14.06
C GLU A 212 -6.35 -4.29 13.00
N MET A 213 -5.63 -3.62 12.10
CA MET A 213 -6.23 -2.90 10.97
C MET A 213 -6.98 -3.86 10.04
N LEU A 214 -6.41 -5.02 9.72
CA LEU A 214 -7.09 -6.06 8.94
C LEU A 214 -8.35 -6.55 9.66
N ILE A 215 -8.25 -6.86 10.96
CA ILE A 215 -9.39 -7.31 11.78
C ILE A 215 -10.48 -6.24 11.78
N ARG A 216 -10.11 -4.96 11.94
CA ARG A 216 -11.05 -3.84 11.93
C ARG A 216 -11.77 -3.70 10.60
N ILE A 217 -11.05 -3.73 9.48
CA ILE A 217 -11.65 -3.64 8.15
C ILE A 217 -12.59 -4.83 7.90
N SER A 218 -12.25 -6.02 8.40
CA SER A 218 -13.04 -7.23 8.21
C SER A 218 -14.26 -7.37 9.13
N ARG A 219 -14.45 -6.45 10.08
CA ARG A 219 -15.40 -6.58 11.18
C ARG A 219 -16.83 -6.76 10.65
N GLY A 220 -17.52 -7.75 11.19
CA GLY A 220 -18.90 -8.10 10.80
C GLY A 220 -18.98 -9.10 9.64
N GLY A 221 -17.87 -9.36 8.93
CA GLY A 221 -17.80 -10.41 7.93
C GLY A 221 -17.52 -11.79 8.53
N ASN A 222 -18.03 -12.83 7.86
CA ASN A 222 -17.78 -14.22 8.19
C ASN A 222 -16.51 -14.71 7.51
N VAL A 223 -15.46 -14.95 8.30
CA VAL A 223 -14.17 -15.45 7.82
C VAL A 223 -14.32 -16.84 7.18
N ARG A 224 -13.89 -16.99 5.93
CA ARG A 224 -13.90 -18.26 5.16
C ARG A 224 -12.50 -18.75 4.83
N ASN A 225 -11.54 -17.84 4.76
CA ASN A 225 -10.14 -18.19 4.73
C ASN A 225 -9.30 -17.23 5.57
N ALA A 226 -8.16 -17.71 6.03
CA ALA A 226 -7.16 -16.90 6.70
C ALA A 226 -5.77 -17.45 6.40
N THR A 227 -4.83 -16.55 6.13
CA THR A 227 -3.41 -16.88 5.96
C THR A 227 -2.64 -16.31 7.13
N PHE A 228 -1.91 -17.15 7.85
CA PHE A 228 -1.04 -16.78 8.96
C PHE A 228 0.42 -16.95 8.56
N GLY A 229 1.29 -16.03 9.00
CA GLY A 229 2.73 -16.14 8.81
C GLY A 229 3.49 -15.97 10.11
N THR A 230 4.66 -16.58 10.20
CA THR A 230 5.56 -16.45 11.37
C THR A 230 6.10 -15.03 11.49
N VAL A 231 6.11 -14.50 12.72
CA VAL A 231 6.66 -13.17 13.08
C VAL A 231 8.03 -13.33 13.71
N PHE A 232 8.17 -14.30 14.62
CA PHE A 232 9.41 -14.66 15.28
C PHE A 232 9.69 -16.15 15.07
N SER A 233 10.91 -16.50 14.67
CA SER A 233 11.39 -17.89 14.65
C SER A 233 11.85 -18.31 16.06
N GLY A 234 10.97 -18.15 17.06
CA GLY A 234 11.22 -18.60 18.42
C GLY A 234 10.97 -20.10 18.56
N LYS A 235 11.61 -20.72 19.56
CA LYS A 235 11.51 -22.18 19.85
C LYS A 235 10.12 -22.66 20.30
N GLU A 236 9.12 -21.78 20.39
CA GLU A 236 7.79 -22.07 20.94
C GLU A 236 6.69 -22.27 19.88
N ASP A 237 6.99 -22.17 18.58
CA ASP A 237 5.98 -22.48 17.56
C ASP A 237 6.03 -23.98 17.23
N ASP A 238 5.04 -24.75 17.68
CA ASP A 238 4.87 -26.19 17.37
C ASP A 238 4.73 -26.49 15.87
N ILE A 239 4.73 -25.45 15.03
CA ILE A 239 4.47 -25.50 13.61
C ILE A 239 5.72 -25.03 12.87
N ASP A 240 6.34 -25.96 12.17
CA ASP A 240 7.59 -25.79 11.43
C ASP A 240 7.44 -25.08 10.07
N VAL A 241 6.22 -24.65 9.70
CA VAL A 241 5.96 -23.95 8.43
C VAL A 241 5.87 -22.43 8.57
N LYS A 242 6.53 -21.70 7.66
CA LYS A 242 6.54 -20.22 7.63
C LYS A 242 5.17 -19.59 7.37
N THR A 243 4.28 -20.28 6.67
CA THR A 243 2.95 -19.75 6.30
C THR A 243 1.94 -20.88 6.25
N ILE A 244 0.75 -20.63 6.80
CA ILE A 244 -0.40 -21.55 6.73
C ILE A 244 -1.58 -20.78 6.19
N THR A 245 -2.30 -21.37 5.23
CA THR A 245 -3.61 -20.89 4.82
C THR A 245 -4.66 -21.94 5.16
N ILE A 246 -5.72 -21.52 5.85
CA ILE A 246 -6.82 -22.39 6.27
C ILE A 246 -8.08 -21.93 5.55
N TYR A 247 -8.85 -22.87 5.03
CA TYR A 247 -10.14 -22.65 4.38
C TYR A 247 -11.20 -23.50 5.07
N ASP A 248 -12.29 -22.88 5.50
CA ASP A 248 -13.45 -23.59 6.01
C ASP A 248 -14.69 -22.70 5.92
N GLN A 249 -15.88 -23.30 5.79
CA GLN A 249 -17.12 -22.54 5.80
C GLN A 249 -17.36 -21.84 7.14
N ASP A 250 -17.05 -22.48 8.26
CA ASP A 250 -17.21 -21.94 9.61
C ASP A 250 -15.86 -21.76 10.30
N LEU A 251 -14.92 -21.12 9.58
CA LEU A 251 -13.51 -21.08 9.97
C LEU A 251 -13.27 -20.51 11.37
N LYS A 252 -14.06 -19.52 11.78
CA LYS A 252 -13.97 -18.89 13.11
C LYS A 252 -14.05 -19.89 14.27
N ASN A 253 -14.83 -20.96 14.09
CA ASN A 253 -15.07 -21.98 15.12
C ASN A 253 -14.10 -23.17 15.03
N ARG A 254 -13.16 -23.17 14.07
CA ARG A 254 -12.20 -24.26 13.91
C ARG A 254 -11.04 -24.11 14.88
N ARG A 255 -10.69 -25.22 15.54
CA ARG A 255 -9.60 -25.28 16.53
C ARG A 255 -8.28 -24.75 15.97
N LEU A 256 -7.92 -25.11 14.74
CA LEU A 256 -6.68 -24.67 14.11
C LEU A 256 -6.66 -23.14 13.93
N PHE A 257 -7.76 -22.55 13.44
CA PHE A 257 -7.88 -21.09 13.31
C PHE A 257 -7.71 -20.40 14.67
N GLN A 258 -8.41 -20.88 15.70
CA GLN A 258 -8.30 -20.33 17.06
C GLN A 258 -6.90 -20.48 17.65
N LYS A 259 -6.20 -21.60 17.39
CA LYS A 259 -4.79 -21.78 17.78
C LYS A 259 -3.91 -20.74 17.08
N MET A 260 -4.12 -20.52 15.78
CA MET A 260 -3.30 -19.59 15.00
C MET A 260 -3.51 -18.14 15.43
N SER A 261 -4.77 -17.70 15.59
CA SER A 261 -5.12 -16.34 15.99
C SER A 261 -4.70 -15.98 17.43
N LYS A 262 -4.40 -16.97 18.28
CA LYS A 262 -3.94 -16.75 19.66
C LYS A 262 -2.42 -16.93 19.83
N SER A 263 -1.74 -17.43 18.80
CA SER A 263 -0.30 -17.68 18.86
C SER A 263 0.46 -16.35 18.85
N GLN A 264 1.36 -16.14 19.82
CA GLN A 264 2.23 -14.95 19.84
C GLN A 264 3.28 -14.98 18.72
N GLY A 265 3.59 -16.18 18.17
CA GLY A 265 4.58 -16.35 17.10
C GLY A 265 4.04 -16.12 15.69
N ARG A 266 2.72 -15.95 15.54
CA ARG A 266 2.05 -15.86 14.23
C ARG A 266 1.07 -14.70 14.18
N GLU A 267 1.03 -14.07 13.01
CA GLU A 267 0.05 -13.03 12.71
C GLU A 267 -0.73 -13.39 11.46
N GLN A 268 -2.01 -13.03 11.43
CA GLN A 268 -2.81 -13.09 10.22
C GLN A 268 -2.28 -12.06 9.20
N ARG A 269 -1.95 -12.54 8.00
CA ARG A 269 -1.44 -11.74 6.86
C ARG A 269 -2.51 -11.42 5.82
N ALA A 270 -3.48 -12.30 5.67
CA ALA A 270 -4.60 -12.14 4.74
C ALA A 270 -5.83 -12.91 5.20
N GLY A 271 -6.99 -12.58 4.63
CA GLY A 271 -8.22 -13.32 4.84
C GLY A 271 -9.33 -12.91 3.88
N PHE A 272 -10.38 -13.73 3.82
CA PHE A 272 -11.56 -13.54 3.00
C PHE A 272 -12.79 -13.68 3.87
N TYR A 273 -13.65 -12.67 3.82
CA TYR A 273 -14.76 -12.46 4.72
C TYR A 273 -16.04 -12.33 3.89
N SER A 274 -16.87 -13.37 3.92
CA SER A 274 -18.18 -13.39 3.27
C SER A 274 -19.21 -12.59 4.06
N GLN A 275 -20.30 -12.16 3.41
CA GLN A 275 -21.41 -11.45 4.07
C GLN A 275 -20.94 -10.20 4.82
N HIS A 276 -19.95 -9.50 4.25
CA HIS A 276 -19.42 -8.28 4.86
C HIS A 276 -20.49 -7.18 4.84
N PRO A 277 -20.68 -6.39 5.92
CA PRO A 277 -21.71 -5.35 5.98
C PRO A 277 -21.62 -4.35 4.83
N ASP A 278 -20.40 -3.99 4.41
CA ASP A 278 -20.20 -3.04 3.31
C ASP A 278 -20.52 -3.62 1.92
N ILE A 279 -20.52 -4.95 1.77
CA ILE A 279 -20.83 -5.66 0.51
C ILE A 279 -21.59 -6.96 0.81
N LEU A 280 -22.89 -6.83 1.08
CA LEU A 280 -23.76 -7.95 1.44
C LEU A 280 -23.86 -9.04 0.35
N ARG A 281 -23.80 -8.65 -0.93
CA ARG A 281 -23.96 -9.58 -2.07
C ARG A 281 -22.68 -10.37 -2.39
N ALA A 282 -21.59 -10.11 -1.68
CA ALA A 282 -20.29 -10.73 -1.92
C ALA A 282 -19.50 -10.91 -0.61
N GLY A 283 -18.20 -11.16 -0.74
CA GLY A 283 -17.26 -11.05 0.36
C GLY A 283 -16.11 -10.12 0.00
N ILE A 284 -15.28 -9.82 0.98
CA ILE A 284 -14.06 -9.02 0.80
C ILE A 284 -12.85 -9.87 1.15
N GLY A 285 -11.85 -9.81 0.30
CA GLY A 285 -10.51 -10.31 0.60
C GLY A 285 -9.62 -9.14 0.99
N ILE A 286 -8.81 -9.33 2.03
CA ILE A 286 -7.89 -8.32 2.55
C ILE A 286 -6.52 -8.97 2.69
N THR A 287 -5.48 -8.27 2.25
CA THR A 287 -4.08 -8.60 2.51
C THR A 287 -3.43 -7.40 3.16
N ARG A 288 -2.69 -7.63 4.25
CA ARG A 288 -1.99 -6.56 4.96
C ARG A 288 -0.96 -5.86 4.08
N ARG A 289 -0.18 -6.67 3.37
CA ARG A 289 0.84 -6.18 2.44
C ARG A 289 0.18 -5.33 1.35
N TYR A 290 0.70 -4.11 1.17
CA TYR A 290 0.24 -3.14 0.19
C TYR A 290 -1.22 -2.67 0.33
N GLY A 291 -1.83 -2.86 1.51
CA GLY A 291 -3.22 -2.44 1.76
C GLY A 291 -4.21 -2.95 0.71
N ARG A 292 -4.00 -4.18 0.23
CA ARG A 292 -4.73 -4.76 -0.90
C ARG A 292 -6.07 -5.31 -0.47
N ILE A 293 -7.13 -4.91 -1.16
CA ILE A 293 -8.52 -5.32 -0.90
C ILE A 293 -9.17 -5.76 -2.20
N TRP A 294 -9.69 -6.97 -2.27
CA TRP A 294 -10.32 -7.50 -3.49
C TRP A 294 -11.71 -8.05 -3.19
N THR A 295 -12.53 -8.08 -4.22
CA THR A 295 -13.85 -8.70 -4.16
C THR A 295 -14.04 -9.60 -5.38
N PRO A 296 -14.63 -10.80 -5.23
CA PRO A 296 -14.95 -11.65 -6.37
C PRO A 296 -16.12 -11.09 -7.19
N ALA A 297 -16.91 -10.17 -6.63
CA ALA A 297 -18.03 -9.56 -7.32
C ALA A 297 -17.55 -8.42 -8.23
N HIS A 298 -18.12 -8.35 -9.42
CA HIS A 298 -17.91 -7.22 -10.32
C HIS A 298 -18.79 -6.05 -9.89
N LEU A 299 -18.32 -5.30 -8.90
CA LEU A 299 -19.03 -4.18 -8.30
C LEU A 299 -19.09 -2.98 -9.25
N ASN A 300 -20.16 -2.19 -9.13
CA ASN A 300 -20.26 -0.91 -9.82
C ASN A 300 -19.42 0.18 -9.12
N ARG A 301 -19.27 1.33 -9.77
CA ARG A 301 -18.47 2.47 -9.28
C ARG A 301 -18.91 2.94 -7.89
N GLU A 302 -20.22 3.01 -7.63
CA GLU A 302 -20.77 3.49 -6.35
C GLU A 302 -20.50 2.51 -5.21
N GLU A 303 -20.73 1.22 -5.45
CA GLU A 303 -20.43 0.15 -4.49
C GLU A 303 -18.95 0.12 -4.12
N LEU A 304 -18.07 0.27 -5.12
CA LEU A 304 -16.63 0.34 -4.88
C LEU A 304 -16.23 1.58 -4.09
N LEU A 305 -16.77 2.74 -4.46
CA LEU A 305 -16.47 3.98 -3.77
C LEU A 305 -16.94 3.93 -2.31
N ARG A 306 -18.14 3.41 -2.06
CA ARG A 306 -18.66 3.23 -0.69
C ARG A 306 -17.74 2.32 0.12
N LEU A 307 -17.34 1.18 -0.44
CA LEU A 307 -16.38 0.28 0.22
C LEU A 307 -15.06 1.02 0.51
N ALA A 308 -14.49 1.70 -0.48
CA ALA A 308 -13.23 2.44 -0.36
C ALA A 308 -13.26 3.49 0.76
N LEU A 309 -14.34 4.29 0.84
CA LEU A 309 -14.50 5.31 1.88
C LEU A 309 -14.66 4.69 3.27
N GLY A 310 -15.44 3.60 3.38
CA GLY A 310 -15.58 2.86 4.65
C GLY A 310 -14.24 2.32 5.18
N ILE A 311 -13.42 1.77 4.27
CA ILE A 311 -12.06 1.31 4.59
C ILE A 311 -11.19 2.47 5.06
N ILE A 312 -11.16 3.59 4.34
CA ILE A 312 -10.34 4.75 4.70
C ILE A 312 -10.71 5.27 6.10
N VAL A 313 -12.00 5.37 6.42
CA VAL A 313 -12.46 5.81 7.75
C VAL A 313 -11.95 4.86 8.83
N ASN A 314 -12.12 3.54 8.64
CA ASN A 314 -11.64 2.54 9.59
C ASN A 314 -10.12 2.56 9.75
N LEU A 315 -9.37 2.72 8.65
CA LEU A 315 -7.92 2.82 8.67
C LEU A 315 -7.43 4.08 9.39
N ASN A 316 -8.07 5.23 9.15
CA ASN A 316 -7.70 6.47 9.81
C ASN A 316 -7.84 6.36 11.33
N THR A 317 -8.98 5.83 11.80
CA THR A 317 -9.21 5.60 13.24
C THR A 317 -8.19 4.65 13.86
N GLU A 318 -7.88 3.53 13.21
CA GLU A 318 -6.89 2.58 13.75
C GLU A 318 -5.47 3.14 13.66
N LEU A 319 -5.13 3.90 12.62
CA LEU A 319 -3.81 4.51 12.49
C LEU A 319 -3.60 5.58 13.57
N GLU A 320 -4.60 6.41 13.87
CA GLU A 320 -4.56 7.35 14.98
C GLU A 320 -4.34 6.64 16.32
N ARG A 321 -5.04 5.53 16.56
CA ARG A 321 -4.85 4.71 17.77
C ARG A 321 -3.44 4.12 17.84
N VAL A 322 -3.00 3.43 16.77
CA VAL A 322 -1.69 2.78 16.68
C VAL A 322 -0.56 3.79 16.81
N SER A 323 -0.72 5.01 16.26
CA SER A 323 0.26 6.08 16.44
C SER A 323 0.51 6.39 17.92
N LYS A 324 -0.52 6.34 18.77
CA LYS A 324 -0.42 6.64 20.20
C LYS A 324 0.11 5.46 21.00
N GLU A 325 -0.38 4.26 20.69
CA GLU A 325 -0.18 3.07 21.54
C GLU A 325 1.00 2.18 21.12
N ASN A 326 1.32 2.11 19.82
CA ASN A 326 2.32 1.18 19.29
C ASN A 326 3.10 1.78 18.10
N LEU A 327 4.21 2.43 18.41
CA LEU A 327 5.07 3.07 17.41
C LEU A 327 5.77 2.08 16.45
N VAL A 328 5.96 0.82 16.86
CA VAL A 328 6.51 -0.23 15.98
C VAL A 328 5.53 -0.52 14.86
N ALA A 329 4.26 -0.74 15.21
CA ALA A 329 3.20 -0.95 14.23
C ALA A 329 2.93 0.32 13.38
N TYR A 330 3.01 1.51 13.99
CA TYR A 330 2.85 2.78 13.28
C TYR A 330 3.92 3.01 12.22
N THR A 331 5.19 2.79 12.53
CA THR A 331 6.29 2.90 11.55
C THR A 331 6.23 1.78 10.52
N GLY A 332 5.84 0.56 10.92
CA GLY A 332 5.60 -0.57 10.03
C GLY A 332 4.56 -0.29 8.94
N PHE A 333 3.52 0.50 9.26
CA PHE A 333 2.51 0.96 8.29
C PHE A 333 3.14 1.67 7.08
N TYR A 334 4.22 2.42 7.31
CA TYR A 334 4.95 3.19 6.28
C TYR A 334 6.21 2.48 5.77
N SER A 335 6.35 1.17 6.00
CA SER A 335 7.56 0.40 5.65
C SER A 335 7.91 0.43 4.15
N ASN A 336 6.91 0.49 3.25
CA ASN A 336 7.15 0.58 1.80
C ASN A 336 7.42 2.01 1.31
N SER A 337 7.40 3.02 2.19
CA SER A 337 7.72 4.39 1.79
C SER A 337 9.20 4.52 1.46
N LYS A 338 9.49 5.18 0.34
CA LYS A 338 10.88 5.49 -0.05
C LYS A 338 11.39 6.62 0.83
N VAL A 339 12.46 6.36 1.59
CA VAL A 339 13.15 7.36 2.40
C VAL A 339 14.50 7.66 1.77
N SER A 340 14.76 8.95 1.54
CA SER A 340 16.04 9.45 1.04
C SER A 340 16.55 10.55 1.95
N ILE A 341 17.84 10.49 2.31
CA ILE A 341 18.55 11.51 3.07
C ILE A 341 19.66 12.08 2.17
N GLY A 342 19.46 13.32 1.72
CA GLY A 342 20.24 13.88 0.60
C GLY A 342 20.12 12.98 -0.64
N ASN A 343 21.26 12.55 -1.20
CA ASN A 343 21.30 11.70 -2.39
C ASN A 343 21.22 10.19 -2.07
N THR A 344 21.20 9.82 -0.77
CA THR A 344 21.21 8.42 -0.34
C THR A 344 19.80 7.91 -0.14
N THR A 345 19.39 6.88 -0.87
CA THR A 345 18.12 6.17 -0.61
C THR A 345 18.37 5.07 0.42
N LEU A 346 17.59 5.04 1.49
CA LEU A 346 17.71 4.03 2.54
C LEU A 346 17.01 2.73 2.14
N SER A 347 17.65 1.60 2.44
CA SER A 347 17.09 0.26 2.17
C SER A 347 17.65 -0.77 3.16
N GLY A 348 16.95 -1.90 3.31
CA GLY A 348 17.36 -2.98 4.20
C GLY A 348 17.56 -2.49 5.63
N ILE A 349 18.70 -2.87 6.24
CA ILE A 349 19.00 -2.55 7.64
C ILE A 349 19.04 -1.03 7.88
N SER A 350 19.57 -0.22 6.95
CA SER A 350 19.63 1.24 7.16
C SER A 350 18.24 1.90 7.19
N ARG A 351 17.25 1.33 6.49
CA ARG A 351 15.84 1.77 6.57
C ARG A 351 15.24 1.40 7.92
N ASN A 352 15.53 0.20 8.43
CA ASN A 352 15.08 -0.26 9.74
C ASN A 352 15.69 0.61 10.86
N THR A 353 16.97 0.96 10.77
CA THR A 353 17.63 1.87 11.72
C THR A 353 17.00 3.27 11.68
N PHE A 354 16.63 3.77 10.49
CA PHE A 354 15.88 5.02 10.39
C PHE A 354 14.50 4.91 11.08
N ASP A 355 13.78 3.79 10.94
CA ASP A 355 12.52 3.61 11.67
C ASP A 355 12.73 3.60 13.18
N ILE A 356 13.81 2.97 13.69
CA ILE A 356 14.21 3.06 15.10
C ILE A 356 14.39 4.52 15.53
N LEU A 357 15.15 5.30 14.76
CA LEU A 357 15.35 6.73 15.03
C LEU A 357 14.03 7.50 15.08
N ILE A 358 13.15 7.31 14.10
CA ILE A 358 11.85 7.98 14.04
C ILE A 358 10.99 7.64 15.26
N ARG A 359 10.99 6.37 15.71
CA ARG A 359 10.25 5.98 16.92
C ARG A 359 10.77 6.73 18.15
N HIS A 360 12.09 6.86 18.30
CA HIS A 360 12.69 7.60 19.41
C HIS A 360 12.38 9.09 19.34
N ILE A 361 12.43 9.70 18.16
CA ILE A 361 12.04 11.10 17.94
C ILE A 361 10.58 11.32 18.34
N ILE A 362 9.66 10.46 17.88
CA ILE A 362 8.23 10.58 18.22
C ILE A 362 8.01 10.41 19.73
N SER A 363 8.70 9.44 20.36
CA SER A 363 8.61 9.23 21.81
C SER A 363 9.14 10.42 22.59
N ALA A 364 10.31 10.97 22.23
CA ALA A 364 10.89 12.14 22.86
C ALA A 364 9.97 13.36 22.72
N ALA A 365 9.39 13.59 21.54
CA ALA A 365 8.46 14.69 21.30
C ALA A 365 7.19 14.64 22.20
N ARG A 366 6.85 13.46 22.74
CA ARG A 366 5.72 13.27 23.68
C ARG A 366 6.09 13.51 25.15
N THR A 367 7.37 13.58 25.47
CA THR A 367 7.84 13.89 26.82
C THR A 367 7.90 15.40 27.03
N GLU A 368 7.64 15.87 28.25
CA GLU A 368 7.71 17.29 28.60
C GLU A 368 9.12 17.88 28.40
N GLN A 369 10.14 17.07 28.64
CA GLN A 369 11.55 17.49 28.54
C GLN A 369 12.12 17.35 27.13
N HIS A 370 11.37 16.78 26.19
CA HIS A 370 11.84 16.41 24.84
C HIS A 370 13.12 15.56 24.85
N ARG A 371 13.24 14.66 25.84
CA ARG A 371 14.41 13.80 26.07
C ARG A 371 13.97 12.37 26.33
N LEU A 372 14.78 11.41 25.87
CA LEU A 372 14.51 9.99 26.04
C LEU A 372 15.83 9.22 26.22
N ASN A 373 15.83 8.24 27.12
CA ASN A 373 16.91 7.27 27.21
C ASN A 373 16.73 6.23 26.10
N ILE A 374 17.71 6.16 25.20
CA ILE A 374 17.72 5.21 24.08
C ILE A 374 18.42 3.92 24.52
N PRO A 375 17.86 2.72 24.26
CA PRO A 375 18.53 1.46 24.57
C PRO A 375 19.88 1.32 23.85
N SER A 376 20.89 0.73 24.51
CA SER A 376 22.24 0.61 23.95
C SER A 376 22.29 -0.11 22.60
N GLN A 377 21.44 -1.13 22.37
CA GLN A 377 21.36 -1.84 21.09
C GLN A 377 20.91 -0.94 19.93
N ASP A 378 19.98 -0.02 20.20
CA ASP A 378 19.53 0.96 19.22
C ASP A 378 20.62 2.00 18.94
N ILE A 379 21.36 2.42 19.98
CA ILE A 379 22.50 3.35 19.82
C ILE A 379 23.61 2.71 18.97
N ILE A 380 23.94 1.45 19.21
CA ILE A 380 24.90 0.70 18.37
C ILE A 380 24.45 0.72 16.92
N SER A 381 23.18 0.40 16.66
CA SER A 381 22.62 0.41 15.30
C SER A 381 22.69 1.81 14.66
N LEU A 382 22.44 2.87 15.43
CA LEU A 382 22.53 4.25 14.94
C LEU A 382 23.96 4.66 14.62
N LEU A 383 24.94 4.27 15.44
CA LEU A 383 26.36 4.53 15.22
C LEU A 383 26.89 3.79 13.98
N GLU A 384 26.55 2.52 13.81
CA GLU A 384 26.93 1.71 12.63
C GLU A 384 26.44 2.33 11.32
N PHE A 385 25.26 2.96 11.34
CA PHE A 385 24.64 3.56 10.16
C PHE A 385 24.72 5.09 10.11
N LYS A 386 25.51 5.72 10.98
CA LYS A 386 25.58 7.19 11.14
C LYS A 386 25.80 7.93 9.83
N ASN A 387 26.74 7.45 9.00
CA ASN A 387 27.07 8.08 7.71
C ASN A 387 25.92 8.00 6.69
N LYS A 388 25.18 6.88 6.66
CA LYS A 388 24.02 6.72 5.75
C LYS A 388 22.83 7.57 6.22
N LEU A 389 22.68 7.70 7.53
CA LEU A 389 21.64 8.50 8.16
C LEU A 389 21.98 9.99 8.22
N LYS A 390 23.22 10.36 7.87
CA LYS A 390 23.80 11.69 8.07
C LYS A 390 23.64 12.16 9.52
N LEU A 391 23.99 11.29 10.45
CA LEU A 391 24.03 11.64 11.86
C LEU A 391 25.49 11.88 12.24
N GLU A 392 25.72 12.98 12.93
CA GLU A 392 26.95 13.24 13.67
C GLU A 392 26.70 12.95 15.15
N PHE A 393 27.72 12.43 15.82
CA PHE A 393 27.67 12.11 17.24
C PHE A 393 28.84 12.79 17.93
N VAL A 394 28.52 13.54 18.98
CA VAL A 394 29.51 14.19 19.84
C VAL A 394 29.44 13.58 21.21
N LEU A 395 30.59 13.13 21.70
CA LEU A 395 30.73 12.69 23.07
C LEU A 395 30.97 13.90 23.96
N THR A 396 30.21 14.01 25.04
CA THR A 396 30.33 15.13 25.99
C THR A 396 30.73 14.63 27.38
N TYR A 397 31.08 15.54 28.28
CA TYR A 397 31.28 15.27 29.68
C TYR A 397 30.92 16.50 30.50
N GLU A 398 30.62 16.30 31.79
CA GLU A 398 30.38 17.40 32.71
C GLU A 398 31.61 17.65 33.58
N CYS A 399 32.11 18.87 33.55
CA CYS A 399 33.15 19.34 34.45
C CYS A 399 32.55 20.29 35.48
N GLN A 400 32.88 20.10 36.77
CA GLN A 400 32.41 20.99 37.84
C GLN A 400 32.84 22.46 37.65
N GLN A 401 33.97 22.70 36.97
CA GLN A 401 34.49 24.06 36.73
C GLN A 401 34.12 24.62 35.36
N CYS A 402 33.98 23.77 34.34
CA CYS A 402 33.80 24.20 32.95
C CYS A 402 32.40 23.93 32.37
N GLY A 403 31.53 23.27 33.13
CA GLY A 403 30.23 22.81 32.65
C GLY A 403 30.34 21.65 31.65
N THR A 404 29.33 21.50 30.79
CA THR A 404 29.31 20.48 29.75
C THR A 404 30.27 20.83 28.61
N LYS A 405 31.17 19.92 28.26
CA LYS A 405 32.19 20.07 27.21
C LYS A 405 32.21 18.85 26.30
N SER A 406 32.70 19.01 25.06
CA SER A 406 32.97 17.87 24.17
C SER A 406 34.30 17.21 24.52
N VAL A 407 34.36 15.89 24.41
CA VAL A 407 35.60 15.13 24.55
C VAL A 407 36.49 15.43 23.35
N LYS A 408 37.73 15.84 23.60
CA LYS A 408 38.70 16.23 22.57
C LYS A 408 39.98 15.41 22.67
N CYS A 409 40.65 15.23 21.54
CA CYS A 409 41.98 14.66 21.52
C CYS A 409 43.01 15.65 22.06
N ALA A 410 43.80 15.27 23.06
CA ALA A 410 44.86 16.11 23.62
C ALA A 410 45.96 16.49 22.61
N GLN A 411 46.19 15.67 21.57
CA GLN A 411 47.22 15.93 20.56
C GLN A 411 46.72 16.87 19.44
N CYS A 412 45.50 16.67 18.98
CA CYS A 412 44.97 17.35 17.79
C CYS A 412 43.95 18.45 18.11
N ASN A 413 43.43 18.49 19.34
CA ASN A 413 42.34 19.36 19.78
C ASN A 413 41.06 19.24 18.92
N VAL A 414 40.86 18.07 18.29
CA VAL A 414 39.67 17.73 17.50
C VAL A 414 38.72 16.90 18.38
N ASP A 415 37.41 17.08 18.19
CA ASP A 415 36.39 16.31 18.89
C ASP A 415 36.55 14.81 18.63
N ALA A 416 36.37 14.02 19.68
CA ALA A 416 36.49 12.59 19.63
C ALA A 416 35.27 11.95 18.96
N GLU A 417 35.50 10.89 18.20
CA GLU A 417 34.45 10.04 17.65
C GLU A 417 34.34 8.73 18.42
N ILE A 418 33.14 8.15 18.40
CA ILE A 418 32.85 6.84 18.97
C ILE A 418 32.51 5.84 17.85
N LYS A 419 32.93 4.59 18.02
CA LYS A 419 32.52 3.44 17.21
C LYS A 419 32.28 2.23 18.09
N TYR A 420 31.49 1.27 17.59
CA TYR A 420 31.29 -0.02 18.24
C TYR A 420 32.09 -1.09 17.48
N GLU A 421 33.06 -1.71 18.14
CA GLU A 421 33.94 -2.71 17.54
C GLU A 421 34.33 -3.75 18.60
N GLY A 422 34.38 -5.04 18.25
CA GLY A 422 34.78 -6.10 19.19
C GLY A 422 33.90 -6.21 20.45
N ASN A 423 32.59 -5.93 20.32
CA ASN A 423 31.62 -5.83 21.42
C ASN A 423 31.89 -4.71 22.44
N GLN A 424 32.71 -3.72 22.10
CA GLN A 424 33.04 -2.59 22.98
C GLN A 424 32.90 -1.26 22.25
N PHE A 425 32.61 -0.20 23.01
CA PHE A 425 32.67 1.17 22.50
C PHE A 425 34.11 1.66 22.55
N ILE A 426 34.62 2.09 21.40
CA ILE A 426 35.96 2.62 21.26
C ILE A 426 35.84 4.11 20.91
N VAL A 427 36.49 4.94 21.70
CA VAL A 427 36.59 6.38 21.46
C VAL A 427 37.97 6.70 20.87
N TYR A 428 37.98 7.44 19.76
CA TYR A 428 39.20 7.72 19.02
C TYR A 428 39.18 9.13 18.42
N CYS A 429 40.37 9.67 18.14
CA CYS A 429 40.50 10.90 17.38
C CYS A 429 40.42 10.61 15.88
N PRO A 430 39.52 11.25 15.12
CA PRO A 430 39.44 11.03 13.67
C PRO A 430 40.66 11.57 12.91
N SER A 431 41.45 12.47 13.51
CA SER A 431 42.63 13.07 12.87
C SER A 431 43.90 12.20 13.03
N CYS A 432 44.20 11.72 14.24
CA CYS A 432 45.41 10.92 14.50
C CYS A 432 45.16 9.43 14.72
N ASN A 433 43.89 8.97 14.71
CA ASN A 433 43.47 7.60 15.06
C ASN A 433 43.88 7.14 16.47
N GLY A 434 44.36 8.04 17.33
CA GLY A 434 44.68 7.72 18.72
C GLY A 434 43.42 7.36 19.50
N THR A 435 43.47 6.24 20.23
CA THR A 435 42.42 5.82 21.16
C THR A 435 42.45 6.73 22.40
N ILE A 436 41.28 7.11 22.89
CA ILE A 436 41.14 8.00 24.05
C ILE A 436 40.62 7.17 25.23
N ASP A 437 41.41 7.10 26.31
CA ASP A 437 40.98 6.48 27.55
C ASP A 437 40.05 7.43 28.31
N LEU A 438 38.77 7.05 28.36
CA LEU A 438 37.74 7.81 29.03
C LEU A 438 37.77 7.69 30.55
N SER A 439 38.37 6.62 31.08
CA SER A 439 38.42 6.37 32.52
C SER A 439 39.38 7.32 33.25
N SER A 440 40.32 7.91 32.51
CA SER A 440 41.30 8.87 33.00
C SER A 440 41.22 10.22 32.28
N TYR A 441 40.07 10.56 31.68
CA TYR A 441 39.95 11.77 30.89
C TYR A 441 40.08 13.05 31.75
N GLU A 442 40.89 13.98 31.29
CA GLU A 442 41.13 15.28 31.95
C GLU A 442 40.51 16.42 31.15
N CYS A 443 39.80 17.30 31.86
CA CYS A 443 39.28 18.54 31.29
C CYS A 443 40.41 19.53 30.97
N ASP A 444 40.15 20.52 30.11
CA ASP A 444 41.06 21.65 29.85
C ASP A 444 41.50 22.39 31.13
N CYS A 445 40.66 22.42 32.17
CA CYS A 445 40.99 22.98 33.49
C CYS A 445 41.81 22.02 34.38
N ARG A 446 42.28 20.89 33.85
CA ARG A 446 43.01 19.81 34.53
C ARG A 446 42.24 19.08 35.63
N THR A 447 40.93 19.29 35.72
CA THR A 447 40.07 18.48 36.59
C THR A 447 39.81 17.14 35.93
N GLN A 448 40.01 16.05 36.66
CA GLN A 448 39.64 14.71 36.20
C GLN A 448 38.12 14.62 36.04
N ALA A 449 37.68 14.13 34.88
CA ALA A 449 36.28 13.94 34.54
C ALA A 449 36.10 12.56 33.88
N PRO A 450 36.21 11.47 34.65
CA PRO A 450 36.12 10.12 34.10
C PRO A 450 34.73 9.86 33.53
N ILE A 451 34.67 9.30 32.32
CA ILE A 451 33.43 8.92 31.64
C ILE A 451 33.33 7.39 31.67
N LEU A 452 32.51 6.86 32.58
CA LEU A 452 32.36 5.41 32.79
C LEU A 452 31.37 4.77 31.82
N ASP A 453 30.41 5.54 31.32
CA ASP A 453 29.44 5.09 30.32
C ASP A 453 29.38 6.08 29.15
N PRO A 454 30.21 5.91 28.10
CA PRO A 454 30.24 6.83 26.96
C PRO A 454 28.89 6.96 26.26
N VAL A 455 28.03 5.95 26.34
CA VAL A 455 26.73 5.93 25.67
C VAL A 455 25.79 6.98 26.26
N SER A 456 25.80 7.14 27.57
CA SER A 456 24.98 8.14 28.29
C SER A 456 25.39 9.59 28.01
N HIS A 457 26.57 9.81 27.41
CA HIS A 457 27.10 11.14 27.11
C HIS A 457 27.11 11.48 25.62
N LEU A 458 26.47 10.64 24.81
CA LEU A 458 26.41 10.78 23.37
C LEU A 458 25.28 11.73 22.95
N PHE A 459 25.62 12.78 22.21
CA PHE A 459 24.65 13.66 21.58
C PHE A 459 24.68 13.48 20.07
N GLY A 460 23.56 13.07 19.49
CA GLY A 460 23.40 12.92 18.04
C GLY A 460 22.67 14.11 17.41
N TYR A 461 23.15 14.61 16.28
CA TYR A 461 22.47 15.64 15.48
C TYR A 461 22.55 15.34 13.97
N PRO A 462 21.55 15.81 13.18
CA PRO A 462 21.44 15.53 11.74
C PRO A 462 22.32 16.42 10.86
#